data_AF-A0A1F6N3U4-F1
#
_entry.id   AF-A0A1F6N3U4-F1
#
_cell.length_a   1.000
_cell.length_b   1.000
_cell.length_c   1.000
_cell.angle_alpha   90.00
_cell.angle_beta   90.00
_cell.angle_gamma   90.00
#
_symmetry.space_group_name_H-M   'P 1'
#
loop_
_entity.id
_entity.type
_entity.pdbx_description
1 polymer ?
#
loop_
_entity_poly.entity_id
_entity_poly.type
_entity_poly.pdbx_seq_one_letter_code
_entity_poly.pdbx_strand_id
1 'polypeptide(L)'
;MLQLKLAKEKIINFFQAQKHCHLSQEAFIAYFNKLPKEIQVEWTRDGKFIVGKIMADGNEFMTQGESAEEFVDMVNDALFSVYNIPISYFSLLESRKFKPTQKQFEQLGNVVYKKSQMSWQNELATA
;
A
#
# COMPACT_ATOMS: atom_id res chain seq x y z
N MET A 1 -17.89 -24.48 -33.99
CA MET A 1 -17.69 -23.02 -34.22
C MET A 1 -17.48 -22.17 -32.95
N LEU A 2 -17.84 -22.63 -31.73
CA LEU A 2 -17.66 -21.84 -30.50
C LEU A 2 -16.21 -21.75 -29.97
N GLN A 3 -15.42 -22.84 -30.11
CA GLN A 3 -14.06 -22.94 -29.55
C GLN A 3 -13.06 -21.92 -30.15
N LEU A 4 -13.24 -21.55 -31.42
CA LEU A 4 -12.39 -20.59 -32.13
C LEU A 4 -12.63 -19.13 -31.72
N LYS A 5 -13.84 -18.79 -31.25
CA LYS A 5 -14.16 -17.43 -30.76
C LYS A 5 -13.49 -17.17 -29.41
N LEU A 6 -13.58 -18.13 -28.49
CA LEU A 6 -13.00 -18.01 -27.14
C LEU A 6 -11.47 -17.86 -27.17
N ALA A 7 -10.79 -18.57 -28.09
CA ALA A 7 -9.35 -18.46 -28.26
C ALA A 7 -8.94 -17.09 -28.81
N LYS A 8 -9.70 -16.53 -29.76
CA LYS A 8 -9.44 -15.19 -30.30
C LYS A 8 -9.63 -14.08 -29.27
N GLU A 9 -10.68 -14.15 -28.45
CA GLU A 9 -10.92 -13.17 -27.38
C GLU A 9 -9.82 -13.18 -26.31
N LYS A 10 -9.32 -14.37 -25.90
CA LYS A 10 -8.18 -14.47 -24.98
C LYS A 10 -6.90 -13.87 -25.55
N ILE A 11 -6.63 -14.13 -26.83
CA ILE A 11 -5.44 -13.60 -27.52
C ILE A 11 -5.55 -12.07 -27.69
N ILE A 12 -6.72 -11.54 -28.04
CA ILE A 12 -6.95 -10.10 -28.15
C ILE A 12 -6.77 -9.41 -26.78
N ASN A 13 -7.27 -10.01 -25.69
CA ASN A 13 -7.06 -9.48 -24.34
C ASN A 13 -5.58 -9.52 -23.91
N PHE A 14 -4.85 -10.58 -24.30
CA PHE A 14 -3.41 -10.69 -24.04
C PHE A 14 -2.60 -9.58 -24.76
N PHE A 15 -2.93 -9.31 -26.03
CA PHE A 15 -2.28 -8.24 -26.81
C PHE A 15 -2.75 -6.82 -26.42
N GLN A 16 -3.99 -6.64 -25.97
CA GLN A 16 -4.46 -5.36 -25.43
C GLN A 16 -3.81 -5.05 -24.07
N ALA A 17 -3.57 -6.07 -23.23
CA ALA A 17 -2.79 -5.91 -22.00
C ALA A 17 -1.33 -5.55 -22.28
N GLN A 18 -0.72 -6.14 -23.32
CA GLN A 18 0.65 -5.78 -23.74
C GLN A 18 0.77 -4.37 -24.32
N LYS A 19 -0.27 -3.85 -25.01
CA LYS A 19 -0.25 -2.49 -25.59
C LYS A 19 -0.22 -1.36 -24.55
N HIS A 20 -0.56 -1.63 -23.28
CA HIS A 20 -0.55 -0.63 -22.21
C HIS A 20 0.72 -0.61 -21.35
N CYS A 21 1.71 -1.45 -21.63
CA CYS A 21 2.95 -1.53 -20.84
C CYS A 21 4.15 -0.96 -21.60
N HIS A 22 4.04 0.26 -22.12
CA HIS A 22 5.23 1.08 -22.33
C HIS A 22 5.59 1.70 -20.98
N LEU A 23 6.32 0.94 -20.16
CA LEU A 23 6.99 1.46 -18.96
C LEU A 23 8.07 2.42 -19.44
N SER A 24 7.70 3.66 -19.72
CA SER A 24 8.67 4.68 -20.15
C SER A 24 9.57 5.04 -18.97
N GLN A 25 10.84 5.29 -19.26
CA GLN A 25 11.81 5.69 -18.24
C GLN A 25 11.40 7.03 -17.61
N GLU A 26 10.78 7.89 -18.40
CA GLU A 26 10.22 9.18 -17.99
C GLU A 26 9.07 9.00 -16.99
N ALA A 27 8.14 8.06 -17.24
CA ALA A 27 7.07 7.74 -16.31
C ALA A 27 7.61 7.13 -15.01
N PHE A 28 8.63 6.25 -15.09
CA PHE A 28 9.29 5.72 -13.91
C PHE A 28 9.90 6.84 -13.05
N ILE A 29 10.66 7.76 -13.66
CA ILE A 29 11.27 8.89 -12.95
C ILE A 29 10.18 9.78 -12.33
N ALA A 30 9.08 10.03 -13.05
CA ALA A 30 7.97 10.81 -12.54
C ALA A 30 7.34 10.17 -11.30
N TYR A 31 7.03 8.86 -11.33
CA TYR A 31 6.47 8.16 -10.17
C TYR A 31 7.46 8.02 -9.03
N PHE A 32 8.74 7.80 -9.33
CA PHE A 32 9.81 7.74 -8.33
C PHE A 32 9.96 9.06 -7.58
N ASN A 33 9.82 10.19 -8.27
CA ASN A 33 9.87 11.53 -7.69
C ASN A 33 8.56 11.94 -7.00
N LYS A 34 7.44 11.29 -7.34
CA LYS A 34 6.13 11.52 -6.74
C LYS A 34 5.98 10.84 -5.37
N LEU A 35 6.70 9.75 -5.14
CA LEU A 35 6.71 9.10 -3.84
C LEU A 35 7.41 9.97 -2.78
N PRO A 36 6.87 9.98 -1.55
CA PRO A 36 7.44 10.73 -0.44
C PRO A 36 8.84 10.23 -0.14
N LYS A 37 9.73 11.15 0.25
CA LYS A 37 11.10 10.79 0.64
C LYS A 37 11.15 10.08 1.99
N GLU A 38 10.20 10.42 2.86
CA GLU A 38 10.08 9.88 4.20
C GLU A 38 8.65 9.39 4.41
N ILE A 39 8.54 8.15 4.90
CA ILE A 39 7.28 7.51 5.23
C ILE A 39 7.37 7.16 6.71
N GLN A 40 6.52 7.78 7.52
CA GLN A 40 6.38 7.42 8.92
C GLN A 40 5.09 6.61 9.09
N VAL A 41 5.20 5.50 9.80
CA VAL A 41 4.05 4.65 10.11
C VAL A 41 4.03 4.46 11.61
N GLU A 42 2.93 4.87 12.22
CA GLU A 42 2.59 4.53 13.59
C GLU A 42 1.55 3.42 13.55
N TRP A 43 1.63 2.44 14.44
CA TRP A 43 0.66 1.36 14.48
C TRP A 43 0.35 0.92 15.90
N THR A 44 -0.84 0.38 16.05
CA THR A 44 -1.27 -0.31 17.26
C THR A 44 -1.95 -1.62 16.89
N ARG A 45 -2.07 -2.53 17.86
CA ARG A 45 -2.85 -3.75 17.71
C ARG A 45 -4.18 -3.59 18.43
N ASP A 46 -5.26 -3.61 17.66
CA ASP A 46 -6.63 -3.58 18.16
C ASP A 46 -7.29 -4.96 17.95
N GLY A 47 -7.21 -5.78 19.00
CA GLY A 47 -7.68 -7.16 18.96
C GLY A 47 -6.91 -7.99 17.92
N LYS A 48 -7.63 -8.45 16.89
CA LYS A 48 -7.03 -9.23 15.79
C LYS A 48 -6.34 -8.37 14.73
N PHE A 49 -6.68 -7.09 14.64
CA PHE A 49 -6.20 -6.19 13.60
C PHE A 49 -5.01 -5.36 14.08
N ILE A 50 -4.11 -5.04 13.16
CA ILE A 50 -3.11 -4.00 13.27
C ILE A 50 -3.70 -2.78 12.59
N VAL A 51 -3.85 -1.68 13.32
CA VAL A 51 -4.33 -0.39 12.79
C VAL A 51 -3.15 0.56 12.71
N GLY A 52 -2.92 1.11 11.52
CA GLY A 52 -1.78 1.97 11.21
C GLY A 52 -2.20 3.36 10.79
N LYS A 53 -1.51 4.37 11.30
CA LYS A 53 -1.52 5.74 10.80
C LYS A 53 -0.25 5.96 9.97
N ILE A 54 -0.41 6.29 8.70
CA ILE A 54 0.68 6.54 7.77
C ILE A 54 0.74 8.05 7.53
N MET A 55 1.94 8.60 7.68
CA MET A 55 2.23 10.03 7.53
C MET A 55 3.30 10.20 6.44
N ALA A 56 2.95 10.93 5.39
CA ALA A 56 3.82 11.15 4.24
C ALA A 56 3.51 12.48 3.53
N ASP A 57 4.51 13.34 3.35
CA ASP A 57 4.41 14.66 2.71
C ASP A 57 3.21 15.51 3.20
N GLY A 58 2.96 15.48 4.52
CA GLY A 58 1.84 16.22 5.14
C GLY A 58 0.46 15.59 4.95
N ASN A 59 0.37 14.45 4.27
CA ASN A 59 -0.85 13.64 4.19
C ASN A 59 -0.86 12.59 5.30
N GLU A 60 -2.03 12.38 5.88
CA GLU A 60 -2.28 11.33 6.86
C GLU A 60 -3.36 10.39 6.35
N PHE A 61 -3.13 9.09 6.46
CA PHE A 61 -4.11 8.09 6.08
C PHE A 61 -4.02 6.87 6.99
N MET A 62 -5.15 6.19 7.12
CA MET A 62 -5.29 5.03 8.00
C MET A 62 -5.33 3.76 7.17
N THR A 63 -4.69 2.70 7.69
CA THR A 63 -4.76 1.37 7.10
C THR A 63 -4.94 0.32 8.19
N GLN A 64 -5.34 -0.89 7.80
CA GLN A 64 -5.44 -2.01 8.71
C GLN A 64 -5.05 -3.32 8.02
N GLY A 65 -4.56 -4.28 8.80
CA GLY A 65 -4.28 -5.65 8.36
C GLY A 65 -4.39 -6.64 9.52
N GLU A 66 -4.62 -7.92 9.25
CA GLU A 66 -4.71 -8.96 10.29
C GLU A 66 -3.34 -9.51 10.68
N SER A 67 -2.44 -9.61 9.69
CA SER A 67 -1.06 -10.06 9.85
C SER A 67 -0.04 -8.94 9.61
N ALA A 68 1.20 -9.15 10.07
CA ALA A 68 2.29 -8.19 9.82
C ALA A 68 2.59 -8.03 8.32
N GLU A 69 2.53 -9.12 7.55
CA GLU A 69 2.73 -9.12 6.09
C GLU A 69 1.62 -8.34 5.40
N GLU A 70 0.37 -8.70 5.67
CA GLU A 70 -0.81 -8.02 5.12
C GLU A 70 -0.82 -6.53 5.48
N PHE A 71 -0.47 -6.18 6.73
CA PHE A 71 -0.39 -4.79 7.15
C PHE A 71 0.64 -4.00 6.33
N VAL A 72 1.82 -4.56 6.07
CA VAL A 72 2.86 -3.91 5.25
C VAL A 72 2.41 -3.76 3.80
N ASP A 73 1.74 -4.77 3.25
CA ASP A 73 1.18 -4.69 1.90
C ASP A 73 0.11 -3.59 1.83
N MET A 74 -0.79 -3.54 2.80
CA MET A 74 -1.84 -2.52 2.89
C MET A 74 -1.29 -1.10 3.09
N VAL A 75 -0.17 -0.93 3.81
CA VAL A 75 0.55 0.36 3.91
C VAL A 75 1.05 0.80 2.53
N ASN A 76 1.71 -0.11 1.81
CA ASN A 76 2.26 0.18 0.50
C ASN A 76 1.16 0.45 -0.52
N ASP A 77 0.11 -0.37 -0.56
CA ASP A 77 -1.04 -0.18 -1.45
C ASP A 77 -1.72 1.18 -1.21
N ALA A 78 -1.89 1.58 0.05
CA ALA A 78 -2.42 2.89 0.39
C ALA A 78 -1.52 4.02 -0.11
N LEU A 79 -0.21 3.93 0.12
CA LEU A 79 0.77 4.89 -0.42
C LEU A 79 0.67 5.00 -1.93
N PHE A 80 0.80 3.90 -2.66
CA PHE A 80 0.75 3.92 -4.13
C PHE A 80 -0.59 4.45 -4.65
N SER A 81 -1.70 4.15 -3.97
CA SER A 81 -3.03 4.65 -4.33
C SER A 81 -3.15 6.16 -4.15
N VAL A 82 -2.72 6.70 -2.99
CA VAL A 82 -2.72 8.15 -2.72
C VAL A 82 -1.90 8.90 -3.76
N TYR A 83 -0.73 8.36 -4.12
CA TYR A 83 0.13 8.96 -5.14
C TYR A 83 -0.25 8.55 -6.58
N ASN A 84 -1.38 7.87 -6.80
CA ASN A 84 -1.89 7.46 -8.11
C ASN A 84 -0.84 6.74 -8.97
N ILE A 85 -0.12 5.79 -8.38
CA ILE A 85 0.92 5.02 -9.03
C ILE A 85 0.31 3.73 -9.57
N PRO A 86 0.46 3.42 -10.87
CA PRO A 86 -0.09 2.19 -11.43
C PRO A 86 0.61 0.94 -10.87
N ILE A 87 -0.17 -0.13 -10.69
CA ILE A 87 0.28 -1.43 -10.17
C ILE A 87 1.48 -1.98 -10.96
N SER A 88 1.55 -1.71 -12.27
CA SER A 88 2.66 -2.14 -13.13
C SER A 88 4.03 -1.60 -12.72
N TYR A 89 4.09 -0.52 -11.92
CA TYR A 89 5.33 0.08 -11.42
C TYR A 89 5.68 -0.37 -9.98
N PHE A 90 4.84 -1.15 -9.30
CA PHE A 90 5.05 -1.51 -7.90
C PHE A 90 6.36 -2.27 -7.68
N SER A 91 6.69 -3.22 -8.57
CA SER A 91 7.93 -3.98 -8.50
C SER A 91 9.16 -3.14 -8.83
N LEU A 92 9.01 -2.09 -9.65
CA LEU A 92 10.11 -1.20 -10.04
C LEU A 92 10.44 -0.18 -8.93
N LEU A 93 9.45 0.18 -8.12
CA LEU A 93 9.58 1.18 -7.04
C LEU A 93 9.87 0.52 -5.67
N GLU A 94 10.39 -0.70 -5.68
CA GLU A 94 10.71 -1.51 -4.50
C GLU A 94 11.66 -0.79 -3.51
N SER A 95 12.53 0.10 -3.99
CA SER A 95 13.42 0.90 -3.16
C SER A 95 12.73 2.05 -2.41
N ARG A 96 11.49 2.39 -2.78
CA ARG A 96 10.68 3.46 -2.20
C ARG A 96 9.51 2.95 -1.36
N LYS A 97 9.29 1.64 -1.34
CA LYS A 97 8.27 1.02 -0.48
C LYS A 97 8.60 1.23 0.98
N PHE A 98 7.56 1.31 1.79
CA PHE A 98 7.70 1.16 3.23
C PHE A 98 8.21 -0.25 3.53
N LYS A 99 9.36 -0.30 4.21
CA LYS A 99 9.99 -1.54 4.67
C LYS A 99 10.25 -1.40 6.17
N PRO A 100 9.46 -2.05 7.03
CA PRO A 100 9.76 -2.05 8.44
C PRO A 100 11.12 -2.72 8.68
N THR A 101 11.85 -2.23 9.67
CA THR A 101 13.04 -2.94 10.16
C THR A 101 12.65 -4.31 10.73
N GLN A 102 13.60 -5.24 10.80
CA GLN A 102 13.36 -6.56 11.36
C GLN A 102 12.68 -6.49 12.75
N LYS A 103 13.16 -5.58 13.61
CA LYS A 103 12.58 -5.36 14.94
C LYS A 103 11.14 -4.85 14.90
N GLN A 104 10.83 -3.92 13.99
CA GLN A 104 9.47 -3.41 13.82
C GLN A 104 8.52 -4.49 13.26
N PHE A 105 9.02 -5.32 12.36
CA PHE A 105 8.28 -6.45 11.81
C PHE A 105 7.96 -7.50 12.87
N GLU A 106 8.95 -7.84 13.72
CA GLU A 106 8.75 -8.70 14.89
C GLU A 106 7.73 -8.10 15.86
N GLN A 107 7.72 -6.78 16.06
CA GLN A 107 6.74 -6.08 16.89
C GLN A 107 5.32 -6.11 16.29
N LEU A 108 5.18 -5.97 14.97
CA LEU A 108 3.90 -6.11 14.26
C LEU A 108 3.32 -7.52 14.45
N GLY A 109 4.19 -8.55 14.42
CA GLY A 109 3.81 -9.94 14.65
C GLY A 109 3.57 -10.30 16.12
N ASN A 110 3.99 -9.45 17.06
CA ASN A 110 3.89 -9.75 18.48
C ASN A 110 2.46 -9.50 18.99
N VAL A 111 1.69 -10.57 19.15
CA VAL A 111 0.29 -10.54 19.62
C VAL A 111 0.19 -10.27 21.14
N VAL A 112 1.12 -9.50 21.71
CA VAL A 112 1.00 -9.07 23.10
C VAL A 112 -0.11 -8.03 23.13
N TYR A 113 -1.31 -8.48 23.49
CA TYR A 113 -2.52 -7.68 23.68
C TYR A 113 -2.30 -6.60 24.74
N LYS A 114 -1.63 -5.51 24.39
CA LYS A 114 -1.77 -4.26 25.12
C LYS A 114 -2.99 -3.56 24.55
N LYS A 115 -4.12 -3.68 25.24
CA LYS A 115 -5.23 -2.72 25.15
C LYS A 115 -4.64 -1.33 25.40
N SER A 116 -4.20 -0.67 24.34
CA SER A 116 -3.84 0.73 24.39
C SER A 116 -5.17 1.48 24.33
N GLN A 117 -5.46 2.23 25.39
CA GLN A 117 -6.60 3.15 25.42
C GLN A 117 -6.31 4.25 24.39
N MET A 118 -6.70 4.06 23.14
CA MET A 118 -6.68 5.12 22.13
C MET A 118 -7.83 6.08 22.42
N SER A 119 -7.53 7.21 23.03
CA SER A 119 -8.46 8.34 23.18
C SER A 119 -8.37 9.25 21.96
N TRP A 120 -9.00 8.86 20.84
CA TRP A 120 -9.15 9.73 19.65
C TRP A 120 -10.49 10.49 19.63
N GLN A 121 -11.13 10.75 20.79
CA GLN A 121 -12.51 11.27 20.81
C GLN A 121 -12.76 12.65 21.45
N ASN A 122 -11.77 13.42 21.90
CA ASN A 122 -12.08 14.66 22.66
C ASN A 122 -11.56 15.97 22.05
N GLU A 123 -11.65 16.16 20.73
CA GLU A 123 -11.46 17.51 20.13
C GLU A 123 -12.67 18.05 19.35
N LEU A 124 -13.78 17.31 19.22
CA LEU A 124 -14.97 17.80 18.49
C LEU A 124 -16.16 18.22 19.37
N ALA A 125 -15.98 18.37 20.68
CA ALA A 125 -17.07 18.72 21.61
C ALA A 125 -16.84 20.01 22.42
N THR A 126 -15.98 20.92 21.96
CA THR A 126 -15.88 22.29 22.51
C THR A 126 -15.70 23.31 21.39
N ALA A 127 -16.80 23.61 20.71
CA ALA A 127 -16.99 24.84 19.93
C ALA A 127 -18.45 25.31 20.12
#